data_AF-A0A7Y1Z2X7-F1
#
_entry.id   AF-A0A7Y1Z2X7-F1
#
_cell.length_a   1.000
_cell.length_b   1.000
_cell.length_c   1.000
_cell.angle_alpha   90.00
_cell.angle_beta   90.00
_cell.angle_gamma   90.00
#
_symmetry.space_group_name_H-M   'P 1'
#
loop_
_entity.id
_entity.type
_entity.pdbx_description
1 polymer ?
#
loop_
_entity_poly.entity_id
_entity_poly.type
_entity_poly.pdbx_seq_one_letter_code
_entity_poly.pdbx_strand_id
1 'polypeptide(L)'
;MQRRSVANNAPQSVQINCLKAIVSSAFSVREWELIAPSRSRAPAAFARQVAMYLAHVAFGMPLGEVASSFGRDRSTAAHACRLVEDRREDSALDYALDHLETAARLWVGATTSRVGVRNGSIG
;
A
#
# COMPACT_ATOMS: atom_id res chain seq x y z
N MET A 1 18.04 8.12 -11.15
CA MET A 1 17.83 9.26 -10.22
C MET A 1 16.68 8.92 -9.26
N GLN A 2 16.81 7.84 -8.48
CA GLN A 2 15.87 7.54 -7.38
C GLN A 2 16.30 8.37 -6.16
N ARG A 3 15.51 9.38 -5.81
CA ARG A 3 15.59 9.99 -4.48
C ARG A 3 15.23 8.90 -3.47
N ARG A 4 16.21 8.34 -2.77
CA ARG A 4 15.99 7.52 -1.56
C ARG A 4 15.31 8.43 -0.54
N SER A 5 13.97 8.42 -0.51
CA SER A 5 13.16 9.22 0.39
C SER A 5 13.35 8.70 1.83
N VAL A 6 13.49 9.66 2.73
CA VAL A 6 13.99 9.55 4.10
C VAL A 6 12.93 9.00 5.07
N ALA A 7 12.04 8.10 4.64
CA ALA A 7 10.83 7.72 5.39
C ALA A 7 10.58 6.20 5.51
N ASN A 8 11.62 5.37 5.62
CA ASN A 8 11.49 3.90 5.62
C ASN A 8 11.87 3.22 6.96
N ASN A 9 11.37 3.74 8.08
CA ASN A 9 11.70 3.21 9.42
C ASN A 9 10.68 2.21 9.99
N ALA A 10 9.49 2.09 9.41
CA ALA A 10 8.53 1.05 9.81
C ALA A 10 8.82 -0.26 9.08
N PRO A 11 8.72 -1.44 9.73
CA PRO A 11 8.88 -2.70 9.03
C PRO A 11 7.86 -2.83 7.89
N GLN A 12 8.29 -3.40 6.76
CA GLN A 12 7.47 -3.59 5.57
C GLN A 12 6.12 -4.25 5.87
N SER A 13 6.10 -5.24 6.77
CA SER A 13 4.87 -5.91 7.19
C SER A 13 3.84 -4.96 7.80
N VAL A 14 4.27 -3.97 8.58
CA VAL A 14 3.38 -2.98 9.21
C VAL A 14 2.86 -2.01 8.15
N GLN A 15 3.71 -1.56 7.23
CA GLN A 15 3.32 -0.72 6.10
C GLN A 15 2.24 -1.42 5.23
N ILE A 16 2.45 -2.69 4.89
CA ILE A 16 1.49 -3.48 4.10
C ILE A 16 0.18 -3.71 4.86
N ASN A 17 0.24 -4.00 6.16
CA ASN A 17 -0.96 -4.17 6.98
C ASN A 17 -1.78 -2.87 7.05
N CYS A 18 -1.12 -1.72 7.20
CA CYS A 18 -1.79 -0.43 7.15
C CYS A 18 -2.47 -0.18 5.80
N LEU A 19 -1.79 -0.45 4.68
CA LEU A 19 -2.39 -0.31 3.36
C LEU A 19 -3.61 -1.21 3.16
N LYS A 20 -3.54 -2.46 3.60
CA LYS A 20 -4.69 -3.36 3.55
C LYS A 20 -5.87 -2.81 4.34
N ALA A 21 -5.64 -2.24 5.52
CA ALA A 21 -6.70 -1.62 6.32
C ALA A 21 -7.31 -0.39 5.63
N ILE A 22 -6.47 0.53 5.13
CA ILE A 22 -6.91 1.74 4.42
C ILE A 22 -7.71 1.38 3.17
N VAL A 23 -7.18 0.47 2.33
CA VAL A 23 -7.80 0.09 1.06
C VAL A 23 -9.05 -0.76 1.27
N SER A 24 -9.02 -1.70 2.21
CA SER A 24 -10.20 -2.54 2.50
C SER A 24 -11.39 -1.69 2.96
N SER A 25 -11.13 -0.69 3.80
CA SER A 25 -12.12 0.29 4.23
C SER A 25 -12.65 1.13 3.06
N ALA A 26 -11.77 1.69 2.24
CA ALA A 26 -12.17 2.56 1.12
C ALA A 26 -12.98 1.82 0.03
N PHE A 27 -12.64 0.56 -0.24
CA PHE A 27 -13.29 -0.23 -1.29
C PHE A 27 -14.41 -1.13 -0.75
N SER A 28 -14.70 -1.09 0.55
CA SER A 28 -15.71 -1.96 1.19
C SER A 28 -15.49 -3.46 0.90
N VAL A 29 -14.24 -3.89 0.92
CA VAL A 29 -13.84 -5.30 0.76
C VAL A 29 -13.20 -5.79 2.04
N ARG A 30 -13.15 -7.11 2.26
CA ARG A 30 -12.46 -7.65 3.44
C ARG A 30 -10.95 -7.71 3.18
N GLU A 31 -10.13 -7.48 4.20
CA GLU A 31 -8.67 -7.51 4.04
C GLU A 31 -8.14 -8.83 3.47
N TRP A 32 -8.71 -9.96 3.87
CA TRP A 32 -8.31 -11.27 3.34
C TRP A 32 -8.62 -11.41 1.85
N GLU A 33 -9.61 -10.69 1.32
CA GLU A 33 -9.87 -10.66 -0.11
C GLU A 33 -8.73 -9.99 -0.87
N LEU A 34 -7.97 -9.07 -0.26
CA LEU A 34 -6.80 -8.45 -0.89
C LEU A 34 -5.63 -9.43 -1.08
N ILE A 35 -5.58 -10.54 -0.33
CA ILE A 35 -4.56 -11.59 -0.50
C ILE A 35 -5.12 -12.87 -1.12
N ALA A 36 -6.44 -12.97 -1.29
CA ALA A 36 -7.08 -14.15 -1.83
C ALA A 36 -6.61 -14.48 -3.28
N PRO A 37 -6.62 -15.76 -3.67
CA PRO A 37 -6.38 -16.18 -5.05
C PRO A 37 -7.34 -15.52 -6.05
N SER A 38 -6.94 -15.45 -7.32
CA SER A 38 -7.56 -14.64 -8.40
C SER A 38 -9.05 -14.87 -8.70
N ARG A 39 -9.73 -15.82 -8.05
CA ARG A 39 -11.18 -16.05 -8.18
C ARG A 39 -12.05 -15.05 -7.36
N SER A 40 -11.47 -13.97 -6.84
CA SER A 40 -12.22 -12.93 -6.13
C SER A 40 -13.11 -12.11 -7.08
N ARG A 41 -14.17 -11.49 -6.54
CA ARG A 41 -15.04 -10.58 -7.30
C ARG A 41 -14.24 -9.38 -7.84
N ALA A 42 -14.69 -8.79 -8.94
CA ALA A 42 -14.01 -7.66 -9.60
C ALA A 42 -13.64 -6.50 -8.65
N PRO A 43 -14.49 -6.08 -7.69
CA PRO A 43 -14.12 -5.03 -6.73
C PRO A 43 -12.92 -5.37 -5.85
N ALA A 44 -12.82 -6.61 -5.38
CA ALA A 44 -11.67 -7.08 -4.58
C ALA A 44 -10.40 -7.19 -5.42
N ALA A 45 -10.52 -7.53 -6.70
CA ALA A 45 -9.39 -7.53 -7.62
C ALA A 45 -8.83 -6.13 -7.83
N PHE A 46 -9.70 -5.15 -8.06
CA PHE A 46 -9.30 -3.76 -8.22
C PHE A 46 -8.72 -3.16 -6.93
N ALA A 47 -9.36 -3.41 -5.79
CA ALA A 47 -8.84 -2.98 -4.49
C ALA A 47 -7.43 -3.53 -4.23
N ARG A 48 -7.16 -4.80 -4.57
CA ARG A 48 -5.81 -5.37 -4.48
C ARG A 48 -4.81 -4.65 -5.38
N GLN A 49 -5.19 -4.34 -6.62
CA GLN A 49 -4.33 -3.61 -7.56
C GLN A 49 -3.99 -2.21 -7.02
N VAL A 50 -4.98 -1.52 -6.43
CA VAL A 50 -4.77 -0.23 -5.76
C VAL A 50 -3.83 -0.36 -4.56
N ALA A 51 -3.98 -1.39 -3.72
CA ALA A 51 -3.07 -1.61 -2.60
C ALA A 51 -1.62 -1.84 -3.07
N MET A 52 -1.42 -2.57 -4.18
CA MET A 52 -0.10 -2.78 -4.78
C MET A 52 0.48 -1.48 -5.35
N TYR A 53 -0.34 -0.67 -6.03
CA TYR A 53 0.05 0.63 -6.55
C TYR A 53 0.47 1.58 -5.41
N LEU A 54 -0.34 1.71 -4.36
CA LEU A 54 -0.05 2.57 -3.21
C LEU A 54 1.21 2.13 -2.46
N ALA A 55 1.47 0.83 -2.31
CA ALA A 55 2.73 0.34 -1.75
C ALA A 55 3.94 0.84 -2.55
N HIS A 56 3.82 0.88 -3.88
CA HIS A 56 4.86 1.37 -4.76
C HIS A 56 5.03 2.90 -4.68
N VAL A 57 3.95 3.68 -4.84
CA VAL A 57 4.04 5.15 -4.96
C VAL A 57 4.08 5.89 -3.62
N ALA A 58 3.37 5.39 -2.60
CA ALA A 58 3.32 6.03 -1.29
C ALA A 58 4.58 5.73 -0.46
N PHE A 59 5.08 4.49 -0.51
CA PHE A 59 6.20 4.01 0.31
C PHE A 59 7.50 3.79 -0.48
N GLY A 60 7.47 3.88 -1.80
CA GLY A 60 8.66 3.65 -2.64
C GLY A 60 9.10 2.18 -2.69
N MET A 61 8.22 1.23 -2.35
CA MET A 61 8.57 -0.19 -2.35
C MET A 61 8.88 -0.69 -3.78
N PRO A 62 9.94 -1.47 -3.99
CA PRO A 62 10.20 -2.14 -5.26
C PRO A 62 9.05 -3.08 -5.65
N LEU A 63 8.73 -3.17 -6.94
CA LEU A 63 7.63 -4.03 -7.44
C LEU A 63 7.77 -5.51 -7.03
N GLY A 64 9.00 -6.00 -6.87
CA GLY A 64 9.24 -7.37 -6.37
C GLY A 64 8.76 -7.55 -4.94
N GLU A 65 9.13 -6.62 -4.04
CA GLU A 65 8.71 -6.63 -2.64
C GLU A 65 7.21 -6.43 -2.47
N VAL A 66 6.62 -5.55 -3.27
CA VAL A 66 5.16 -5.38 -3.34
C VAL A 66 4.53 -6.73 -3.73
N ALA A 67 4.96 -7.33 -4.83
CA ALA A 67 4.37 -8.59 -5.30
C ALA A 67 4.47 -9.71 -4.26
N SER A 68 5.64 -9.89 -3.63
CA SER A 68 5.84 -10.87 -2.56
C SER A 68 4.91 -10.65 -1.37
N SER A 69 4.64 -9.39 -1.00
CA SER A 69 3.74 -9.04 0.11
C SER A 69 2.27 -9.44 -0.14
N PHE A 70 1.88 -9.60 -1.41
CA PHE A 70 0.55 -10.05 -1.82
C PHE A 70 0.55 -11.50 -2.37
N GLY A 71 1.68 -12.22 -2.28
CA GLY A 71 1.82 -13.58 -2.81
C GLY A 71 1.68 -13.65 -4.34
N ARG A 72 2.20 -12.65 -5.05
CA ARG A 72 2.09 -12.51 -6.52
C ARG A 72 3.45 -12.41 -7.19
N ASP A 73 3.46 -12.61 -8.50
CA ASP A 73 4.63 -12.37 -9.34
C ASP A 73 4.89 -10.88 -9.55
N ARG A 74 6.16 -10.49 -9.73
CA ARG A 74 6.57 -9.12 -10.03
C ARG A 74 5.81 -8.51 -11.22
N SER A 75 5.54 -9.32 -12.25
CA SER A 75 4.76 -8.90 -13.42
C SER A 75 3.32 -8.52 -13.06
N THR A 76 2.73 -9.18 -12.06
CA THR A 76 1.39 -8.85 -11.53
C THR A 76 1.39 -7.48 -10.87
N ALA A 77 2.41 -7.15 -10.06
CA ALA A 77 2.54 -5.82 -9.46
C ALA A 77 2.73 -4.73 -10.52
N ALA A 78 3.57 -5.00 -11.52
CA ALA A 78 3.77 -4.08 -12.64
C ALA A 78 2.48 -3.86 -13.44
N HIS A 79 1.71 -4.93 -13.68
CA HIS A 79 0.42 -4.85 -14.36
C HIS A 79 -0.61 -4.10 -13.54
N ALA A 80 -0.68 -4.33 -12.22
CA ALA A 80 -1.54 -3.59 -11.31
C ALA A 80 -1.25 -2.09 -11.34
N CYS A 81 0.03 -1.69 -11.30
CA CYS A 81 0.40 -0.27 -11.35
C CYS A 81 -0.05 0.38 -12.66
N ARG A 82 0.16 -0.28 -13.81
CA ARG A 82 -0.31 0.22 -15.10
C ARG A 82 -1.83 0.39 -15.13
N LEU A 83 -2.57 -0.64 -14.70
CA LEU A 83 -4.02 -0.60 -14.72
C LEU A 83 -4.60 0.50 -13.82
N VAL A 84 -4.00 0.74 -12.65
CA VAL A 84 -4.43 1.83 -11.76
C VAL A 84 -4.12 3.19 -12.38
N GLU A 85 -2.95 3.34 -13.01
CA GLU A 85 -2.56 4.57 -13.72
C GLU A 85 -3.49 4.86 -14.90
N ASP A 86 -3.79 3.86 -15.73
CA ASP A 86 -4.75 3.99 -16.85
C ASP A 86 -6.14 4.41 -16.34
N ARG A 87 -6.51 3.98 -15.14
CA ARG A 87 -7.80 4.33 -14.53
C ARG A 87 -7.82 5.70 -13.84
N ARG A 88 -6.69 6.37 -13.63
CA ARG A 88 -6.62 7.76 -13.12
C ARG A 88 -7.21 8.78 -14.12
N GLU A 89 -7.52 8.38 -15.34
CA GLU A 89 -8.30 9.21 -16.27
C GLU A 89 -9.71 9.56 -15.74
N ASP A 90 -10.26 8.74 -14.83
CA ASP A 90 -11.48 9.04 -14.09
C ASP A 90 -11.16 9.97 -12.90
N SER A 91 -11.59 11.23 -13.00
CA SER A 91 -11.30 12.25 -11.99
C SER A 91 -11.81 11.92 -10.58
N ALA A 92 -12.89 11.16 -10.45
CA ALA A 92 -13.41 10.76 -9.13
C ALA A 92 -12.51 9.70 -8.49
N LEU A 93 -12.01 8.76 -9.29
CA LEU A 93 -11.04 7.77 -8.84
C LEU A 93 -9.68 8.42 -8.56
N ASP A 94 -9.22 9.32 -9.43
CA ASP A 94 -7.96 10.04 -9.28
C ASP A 94 -7.89 10.77 -7.93
N TYR A 95 -8.94 11.54 -7.63
CA TYR A 95 -9.09 12.22 -6.34
C TYR A 95 -9.08 11.23 -5.17
N ALA A 96 -9.81 10.11 -5.27
CA ALA A 96 -9.82 9.10 -4.22
C ALA A 96 -8.44 8.48 -4.01
N LEU A 97 -7.67 8.21 -5.07
CA LEU A 97 -6.32 7.66 -4.99
C LEU A 97 -5.36 8.64 -4.32
N ASP A 98 -5.44 9.92 -4.64
CA ASP A 98 -4.62 10.97 -4.00
C ASP A 98 -4.88 11.07 -2.48
N HIS A 99 -6.15 10.95 -2.05
CA HIS A 99 -6.50 10.90 -0.64
C HIS A 99 -5.95 9.67 0.08
N LEU A 100 -6.04 8.49 -0.56
CA LEU A 100 -5.51 7.26 0.01
C LEU A 100 -3.98 7.27 0.08
N GLU A 101 -3.30 7.82 -0.93
CA GLU A 101 -1.85 8.02 -0.92
C GLU A 101 -1.43 8.95 0.22
N THR A 102 -2.14 10.07 0.40
CA THR A 102 -1.90 11.02 1.48
C THR A 102 -2.09 10.36 2.84
N ALA A 103 -3.19 9.63 3.04
CA ALA A 103 -3.46 8.91 4.29
C ALA A 103 -2.35 7.89 4.61
N ALA A 104 -1.90 7.12 3.61
CA ALA A 104 -0.82 6.15 3.77
C ALA A 104 0.50 6.83 4.18
N ARG A 105 0.88 7.94 3.54
CA ARG A 105 2.10 8.69 3.87
C ARG A 105 2.05 9.31 5.27
N LEU A 106 0.90 9.86 5.67
CA LEU A 106 0.72 10.41 7.01
C LEU A 106 0.83 9.35 8.09
N TRP A 107 0.34 8.14 7.84
CA TRP A 107 0.48 7.03 8.79
C TRP A 107 1.95 6.68 9.07
N VAL A 108 2.80 6.68 8.03
CA VAL A 108 4.24 6.44 8.18
C VAL A 108 4.89 7.54 9.03
N GLY A 109 4.54 8.80 8.77
CA GLY A 109 5.02 9.95 9.55
C GLY A 109 4.64 9.86 11.03
N ALA A 110 3.37 9.55 11.31
CA ALA A 110 2.83 9.47 12.67
C ALA A 110 3.31 8.25 13.48
N THR A 111 3.67 7.15 12.79
CA THR A 111 4.20 5.94 13.44
C THR A 111 5.69 6.10 13.77
N THR A 112 6.44 6.79 12.92
CA THR A 112 7.87 7.09 13.14
C THR A 112 8.09 7.93 14.40
N SER A 113 7.19 8.87 14.70
CA SER A 113 7.29 9.70 15.91
C SER A 113 6.98 8.96 17.22
N ARG A 114 6.30 7.81 17.19
CA ARG A 114 5.88 7.07 18.41
C ARG A 114 6.83 5.95 18.83
N VAL A 115 7.64 5.40 17.93
CA VAL A 115 8.51 4.24 18.24
C VAL A 115 9.84 4.66 18.92
N GLY A 116 10.17 5.96 18.95
CA GLY A 116 11.43 6.47 19.52
C GLY A 116 11.51 6.64 21.05
N VAL A 117 10.48 6.28 21.83
CA VAL A 117 10.50 6.48 23.30
C VAL A 117 10.00 5.23 24.00
N ARG A 118 10.92 4.31 24.34
CA ARG A 118 10.86 3.31 25.44
C ARG A 118 11.95 2.24 25.27
N ASN A 119 13.19 2.58 25.58
CA ASN A 119 14.16 1.62 26.10
C ASN A 119 15.21 2.40 26.91
N GLY A 120 14.79 2.84 28.09
CA GLY A 120 15.66 3.35 29.14
C GLY A 120 15.49 2.45 30.37
N SER A 121 16.51 1.63 30.59
CA SER A 121 16.99 1.07 31.85
C SER A 121 15.99 0.82 32.98
N ILE A 122 15.74 -0.46 33.26
CA ILE A 122 15.52 -0.91 34.64
C ILE A 122 16.84 -1.53 35.08
N GLY A 123 17.48 -0.88 36.05
CA GLY A 123 18.67 -1.37 36.73
C GLY A 123 18.35 -2.46 37.74
#